data_AF-A0A564Q3J1-F1
#
_entry.id   AF-A0A564Q3J1-F1
#
_cell.length_a   1.000
_cell.length_b   1.000
_cell.length_c   1.000
_cell.angle_alpha   90.00
_cell.angle_beta   90.00
_cell.angle_gamma   90.00
#
_symmetry.space_group_name_H-M   'P 1'
#
loop_
_entity.id
_entity.type
_entity.pdbx_description
1 polymer ?
#
loop_
_entity_poly.entity_id
_entity_poly.type
_entity_poly.pdbx_seq_one_letter_code
_entity_poly.pdbx_strand_id
1 'polypeptide(L)'
;MKTWKIVVILVIYTMIVGTLGVYYDYCVSRDTTAWLNRAQVSSNPKDMKEFLINTRDGMDKWGCNEGYAALVFKKPDNNMLLIRRALNRSVERAKQLESMDINSVTYQTGLDDIRGTIRELDLQAEYFWFIHRGMLLFIALWGLVPVWIIPLTIKGILWQRSPAYREYMKKQLEAQRALFYRQPPEKEEEKDNKKE
;
A
#
# COMPACT_ATOMS: atom_id res chain seq x y z
N MET A 1 -17.33 8.75 -23.43
CA MET A 1 -17.04 9.08 -22.01
C MET A 1 -16.49 10.49 -21.95
N LYS A 2 -17.03 11.38 -21.10
CA LYS A 2 -16.43 12.72 -20.91
C LYS A 2 -15.08 12.55 -20.18
N THR A 3 -14.05 13.27 -20.63
CA THR A 3 -12.66 13.23 -20.12
C THR A 3 -12.54 13.32 -18.60
N TRP A 4 -13.42 14.08 -17.94
CA TRP A 4 -13.46 14.18 -16.48
C TRP A 4 -13.72 12.84 -15.76
N LYS A 5 -14.44 11.90 -16.37
CA LYS A 5 -14.70 10.58 -15.77
C LYS A 5 -13.41 9.76 -15.62
N ILE A 6 -12.52 9.84 -16.61
CA ILE A 6 -11.22 9.16 -16.54
C ILE A 6 -10.35 9.79 -15.45
N VAL A 7 -10.33 11.14 -15.37
CA VAL A 7 -9.59 11.84 -14.33
C VAL A 7 -10.06 11.42 -12.93
N VAL A 8 -11.38 11.37 -12.71
CA VAL A 8 -11.95 10.90 -11.44
C VAL A 8 -11.55 9.45 -11.13
N ILE A 9 -11.60 8.55 -12.13
CA ILE A 9 -11.18 7.15 -11.96
C ILE A 9 -9.69 7.07 -11.59
N LEU A 10 -8.82 7.82 -12.26
CA LEU A 10 -7.37 7.83 -11.96
C LEU A 10 -7.06 8.38 -10.58
N VAL A 11 -7.78 9.41 -10.13
CA VAL A 11 -7.65 9.96 -8.78
C VAL A 11 -8.08 8.93 -7.73
N ILE A 12 -9.25 8.31 -7.90
CA ILE A 12 -9.73 7.25 -7.00
C ILE A 12 -8.74 6.08 -6.97
N TYR A 13 -8.27 5.66 -8.14
CA TYR A 13 -7.28 4.60 -8.27
C TYR A 13 -5.99 4.92 -7.49
N THR A 14 -5.46 6.12 -7.67
CA THR A 14 -4.25 6.58 -6.98
C THR A 14 -4.44 6.60 -5.47
N MET A 15 -5.60 7.07 -4.99
CA MET A 15 -5.94 7.04 -3.56
C MET A 15 -5.95 5.61 -3.03
N ILE A 16 -6.61 4.67 -3.71
CA ILE A 16 -6.67 3.27 -3.29
C ILE A 16 -5.27 2.65 -3.21
N VAL A 17 -4.45 2.81 -4.25
CA VAL A 17 -3.10 2.25 -4.28
C VAL A 17 -2.21 2.88 -3.19
N GLY A 18 -2.31 4.21 -2.99
CA GLY A 18 -1.61 4.91 -1.93
C GLY A 18 -2.00 4.40 -0.54
N THR A 19 -3.31 4.26 -0.27
CA THR A 19 -3.81 3.72 1.00
C THR A 19 -3.35 2.29 1.24
N LEU A 20 -3.35 1.43 0.22
CA LEU A 20 -2.83 0.06 0.33
C LEU A 20 -1.33 0.06 0.65
N GLY A 21 -0.54 0.92 0.01
CA GLY A 21 0.89 1.05 0.30
C GLY A 21 1.15 1.39 1.76
N VAL A 22 0.48 2.43 2.27
CA VAL A 22 0.58 2.84 3.69
C VAL A 22 0.10 1.73 4.63
N TYR A 23 -0.97 1.02 4.26
CA TYR A 23 -1.50 -0.08 5.06
C TYR A 23 -0.48 -1.23 5.20
N TYR A 24 0.16 -1.64 4.11
CA TYR A 24 1.17 -2.70 4.16
C TYR A 24 2.43 -2.27 4.91
N ASP A 25 2.90 -1.05 4.68
CA ASP A 25 4.02 -0.45 5.42
C ASP A 25 3.77 -0.50 6.94
N TYR A 26 2.61 -0.02 7.38
CA TYR A 26 2.17 -0.09 8.77
C TYR A 26 2.12 -1.53 9.29
N CYS A 27 1.55 -2.46 8.52
CA CYS A 27 1.38 -3.84 8.94
C CYS A 27 2.72 -4.58 9.09
N VAL A 28 3.69 -4.32 8.21
CA VAL A 28 5.06 -4.84 8.33
C VAL A 28 5.70 -4.26 9.59
N SER A 29 5.74 -2.92 9.72
CA SER A 29 6.35 -2.23 10.86
C SER A 29 5.78 -2.69 12.21
N ARG A 30 4.45 -2.83 12.30
CA ARG A 30 3.75 -3.28 13.50
C ARG A 30 4.15 -4.71 13.89
N ASP A 31 4.29 -5.59 12.91
CA ASP A 31 4.60 -7.00 13.15
C ASP A 31 6.10 -7.24 13.34
N THR A 32 6.97 -6.29 12.98
CA THR A 32 8.43 -6.40 13.15
C THR A 32 8.98 -5.34 14.11
N THR A 33 9.17 -4.12 13.62
CA THR A 33 9.91 -3.03 14.26
C THR A 33 9.28 -2.62 15.58
N ALA A 34 7.94 -2.60 15.67
CA ALA A 34 7.25 -2.24 16.91
C ALA A 34 7.52 -3.23 18.05
N TRP A 35 7.65 -4.53 17.77
CA TRP A 35 8.02 -5.52 18.78
C TRP A 35 9.48 -5.39 19.19
N LEU A 36 10.38 -5.11 18.23
CA LEU A 36 11.79 -4.86 18.52
C LEU A 36 11.98 -3.64 19.44
N ASN A 37 11.24 -2.56 19.18
CA ASN A 37 11.25 -1.36 20.02
C ASN A 37 10.72 -1.65 21.44
N ARG A 38 9.68 -2.48 21.58
CA ARG A 38 9.19 -2.93 22.90
C ARG A 38 10.23 -3.79 23.64
N ALA A 39 10.94 -4.66 22.92
CA ALA A 39 12.03 -5.45 23.50
C ALA A 39 13.13 -4.53 24.05
N GLN A 40 13.53 -3.50 23.29
CA GLN A 40 14.58 -2.56 23.70
C GLN A 40 14.27 -1.84 25.02
N VAL A 41 13.02 -1.47 25.25
CA VAL A 41 12.63 -0.74 26.48
C VAL A 41 12.20 -1.64 27.63
N SER A 42 12.17 -2.96 27.42
CA SER A 42 11.76 -3.90 28.46
C SER A 42 12.78 -3.97 29.60
N SER A 43 12.29 -3.95 30.85
CA SER A 43 13.08 -4.18 32.06
C SER A 43 13.09 -5.65 32.51
N ASN A 44 12.22 -6.47 31.94
CA ASN A 44 12.06 -7.89 32.27
C ASN A 44 12.60 -8.76 31.11
N PRO A 45 13.59 -9.64 31.36
CA PRO A 45 14.12 -10.57 30.36
C PRO A 45 13.05 -11.46 29.73
N LYS A 46 12.03 -11.85 30.50
CA LYS A 46 10.92 -12.67 30.00
C LYS A 46 10.11 -11.96 28.93
N ASP A 47 9.71 -10.73 29.22
CA ASP A 47 8.95 -9.90 28.28
C ASP A 47 9.83 -9.51 27.09
N MET A 48 11.11 -9.21 27.32
CA MET A 48 12.08 -8.94 26.28
C MET A 48 12.23 -10.14 25.32
N LYS A 49 12.36 -11.36 25.86
CA LYS A 49 12.41 -12.60 25.08
C LYS A 49 11.15 -12.77 24.23
N GLU A 50 9.98 -12.59 24.82
CA GLU A 50 8.71 -12.71 24.10
C GLU A 50 8.60 -11.69 22.95
N PHE A 51 8.95 -10.43 23.19
CA PHE A 51 8.93 -9.41 22.15
C PHE A 51 9.94 -9.71 21.03
N LEU A 52 11.14 -10.19 21.35
CA LEU A 52 12.11 -10.62 20.34
C LEU A 52 11.62 -11.80 19.51
N ILE A 53 10.91 -12.76 20.13
CA ILE A 53 10.26 -13.87 19.41
C ILE A 53 9.18 -13.31 18.47
N ASN A 54 8.33 -12.39 18.94
CA ASN A 54 7.29 -11.79 18.11
C ASN A 54 7.90 -11.01 16.92
N THR A 55 9.01 -10.31 17.11
CA THR A 55 9.75 -9.68 16.01
C THR A 55 10.21 -10.72 14.99
N ARG A 56 10.79 -11.84 15.43
CA ARG A 56 11.26 -12.92 14.57
C ARG A 56 10.12 -13.54 13.77
N ASP A 57 9.01 -13.83 14.44
CA ASP A 57 7.85 -14.45 13.82
C ASP A 57 7.17 -13.49 12.82
N GLY A 58 7.21 -12.18 13.11
CA GLY A 58 6.86 -11.14 12.14
C GLY A 58 7.78 -11.12 10.93
N MET A 59 9.10 -11.22 11.12
CA MET A 59 10.04 -11.34 10.00
C MET A 59 9.70 -12.55 9.13
N ASP A 60 9.42 -13.70 9.73
CA ASP A 60 9.03 -14.91 8.99
C ASP A 60 7.71 -14.73 8.23
N LYS A 61 6.70 -14.12 8.87
CA LYS A 61 5.40 -13.81 8.24
C LYS A 61 5.56 -12.97 6.98
N TRP A 62 6.45 -11.99 7.01
CA TRP A 62 6.65 -11.05 5.89
C TRP A 62 7.73 -11.50 4.90
N GLY A 63 8.40 -12.64 5.16
CA GLY A 63 9.45 -13.15 4.30
C GLY A 63 10.79 -12.41 4.45
N CYS A 64 11.00 -11.72 5.56
CA CYS A 64 12.21 -10.97 5.90
C CYS A 64 13.24 -11.86 6.61
N ASN A 65 13.44 -13.09 6.14
CA ASN A 65 14.26 -14.12 6.78
C ASN A 65 15.65 -14.30 6.15
N GLU A 66 15.82 -13.86 4.91
CA GLU A 66 17.08 -13.90 4.17
C GLU A 66 17.14 -12.77 3.13
N GLY A 67 18.32 -12.53 2.55
CA GLY A 67 18.54 -11.47 1.57
C GLY A 67 18.93 -10.13 2.19
N TYR A 68 18.86 -9.07 1.39
CA TYR A 68 19.35 -7.74 1.75
C TYR A 68 18.25 -6.69 1.63
N ALA A 69 18.06 -5.86 2.64
CA ALA A 69 17.19 -4.68 2.58
C ALA A 69 17.86 -3.53 1.80
N ALA A 70 18.43 -3.81 0.63
CA ALA A 70 19.02 -2.81 -0.25
C ALA A 70 19.06 -3.28 -1.69
N LEU A 71 18.75 -2.36 -2.61
CA LEU A 71 18.86 -2.60 -4.05
C LEU A 71 20.32 -2.62 -4.53
N VAL A 72 21.14 -1.69 -4.04
CA VAL A 72 22.50 -1.42 -4.56
C VAL A 72 23.57 -1.76 -3.53
N PHE A 73 23.55 -1.07 -2.38
CA PHE A 73 24.61 -1.20 -1.38
C PHE A 73 24.28 -2.28 -0.36
N LYS A 74 24.71 -3.51 -0.67
CA LYS A 74 24.58 -4.67 0.22
C LYS A 74 25.68 -4.63 1.27
N LYS A 75 25.29 -4.65 2.53
CA LYS A 75 26.17 -4.54 3.70
C LYS A 75 25.73 -5.52 4.79
N PRO A 76 26.57 -5.82 5.79
CA PRO A 76 26.18 -6.72 6.86
C PRO A 76 24.99 -6.21 7.70
N ASP A 77 24.87 -4.89 7.86
CA ASP A 77 23.81 -4.21 8.62
C ASP A 77 22.41 -4.39 7.99
N ASN A 78 22.32 -4.47 6.67
CA ASN A 78 21.06 -4.69 5.94
C ASN A 78 20.85 -6.13 5.48
N ASN A 79 21.65 -7.08 5.97
CA ASN A 79 21.46 -8.50 5.68
C ASN A 79 20.47 -9.12 6.67
N MET A 80 19.28 -9.49 6.19
CA MET A 80 18.19 -10.02 7.03
C MET A 80 18.57 -11.32 7.75
N LEU A 81 19.42 -12.15 7.16
CA LEU A 81 19.89 -13.38 7.79
C LEU A 81 20.81 -13.08 8.98
N LEU A 82 21.68 -12.08 8.85
CA LEU A 82 22.57 -11.66 9.95
C LEU A 82 21.78 -11.00 11.08
N ILE A 83 20.82 -10.14 10.74
CA ILE A 83 19.89 -9.54 11.71
C ILE A 83 19.13 -10.63 12.45
N ARG A 84 18.56 -11.60 11.74
CA ARG A 84 17.83 -12.73 12.35
C ARG A 84 18.72 -13.55 13.30
N ARG A 85 19.98 -13.79 12.93
CA ARG A 85 20.93 -14.49 13.80
C ARG A 85 21.27 -13.68 15.05
N ALA A 86 21.43 -12.36 14.93
CA ALA A 86 21.61 -11.48 16.08
C ALA A 86 20.39 -11.52 17.01
N LEU A 87 19.18 -11.41 16.44
CA LEU A 87 17.92 -11.52 17.18
C LEU A 87 17.81 -12.85 17.94
N ASN A 88 18.10 -13.99 17.29
CA ASN A 88 18.09 -15.30 17.95
C ASN A 88 19.13 -15.40 19.09
N ARG A 89 20.31 -14.81 18.92
CA ARG A 89 21.31 -14.76 20.02
C ARG A 89 20.79 -13.93 21.19
N SER A 90 20.11 -12.82 20.93
CA SER A 90 19.47 -12.00 21.96
C SER A 90 18.34 -12.74 22.68
N VAL A 91 17.54 -13.54 21.97
CA VAL A 91 16.50 -14.41 22.56
C VAL A 91 17.12 -15.43 23.52
N GLU A 92 18.17 -16.14 23.10
CA GLU A 92 18.85 -17.11 23.97
C GLU A 92 19.51 -16.44 25.17
N ARG A 93 20.09 -15.25 24.98
CA ARG A 93 20.66 -14.47 26.08
C ARG A 93 19.59 -14.03 27.08
N ALA A 94 18.46 -13.53 26.62
CA ALA A 94 17.32 -13.16 27.48
C ALA A 94 16.82 -14.37 28.29
N LYS A 95 16.72 -15.54 27.65
CA LYS A 95 16.36 -16.80 28.30
C LYS A 95 17.35 -17.20 29.41
N GLN A 96 18.66 -17.00 29.21
CA GLN A 96 19.65 -17.25 30.26
C GLN A 96 19.44 -16.30 31.46
N LEU A 97 19.17 -15.03 31.20
CA LEU A 97 18.94 -14.01 32.23
C LEU A 97 17.69 -14.28 33.07
N GLU A 98 16.66 -14.94 32.53
CA GLU A 98 15.47 -15.34 33.30
C GLU A 98 15.78 -16.21 34.52
N SER A 99 16.90 -16.94 34.49
CA SER A 99 17.33 -17.83 35.58
C SER A 99 18.30 -17.17 36.57
N MET A 100 18.72 -15.93 36.32
CA MET A 100 19.69 -15.22 37.14
C MET A 100 19.01 -14.38 38.23
N ASP A 101 19.75 -14.08 39.30
CA ASP A 101 19.29 -13.14 40.32
C ASP A 101 19.20 -11.72 39.75
N ILE A 102 18.03 -11.10 39.90
CA ILE A 102 17.68 -9.76 39.40
C ILE A 102 18.60 -8.69 40.00
N ASN A 103 19.11 -8.92 41.22
CA ASN A 103 19.99 -7.98 41.91
C ASN A 103 21.47 -8.14 41.53
N SER A 104 21.80 -9.14 40.70
CA SER A 104 23.19 -9.35 40.29
C SER A 104 23.63 -8.32 39.25
N VAL A 105 24.89 -7.87 39.33
CA VAL A 105 25.49 -6.99 38.32
C VAL A 105 25.44 -7.65 36.93
N THR A 106 25.70 -8.96 36.87
CA THR A 106 25.66 -9.74 35.63
C THR A 106 24.29 -9.71 34.95
N TYR A 107 23.19 -9.70 35.72
CA TYR A 107 21.85 -9.58 35.18
C TYR A 107 21.64 -8.22 34.49
N GLN A 108 22.03 -7.12 35.15
CA GLN A 108 21.89 -5.77 34.61
C GLN A 108 22.76 -5.56 33.37
N THR A 109 24.05 -5.96 33.44
CA THR A 109 24.96 -5.92 32.27
C THR A 109 24.41 -6.74 31.10
N GLY A 110 23.87 -7.94 31.38
CA GLY A 110 23.31 -8.78 30.33
C GLY A 110 22.08 -8.17 29.67
N LEU A 111 21.21 -7.50 30.42
CA LEU A 111 20.08 -6.75 29.85
C LEU A 111 20.57 -5.59 28.98
N ASP A 112 21.54 -4.82 29.45
CA ASP A 112 22.07 -3.67 28.71
C ASP A 112 22.80 -4.09 27.43
N ASP A 113 23.52 -5.22 27.44
CA ASP A 113 24.14 -5.81 26.25
C ASP A 113 23.08 -6.17 25.18
N ILE A 114 21.96 -6.78 25.60
CA ILE A 114 20.86 -7.10 24.70
C ILE A 114 20.26 -5.82 24.14
N ARG A 115 20.00 -4.80 24.97
CA ARG A 115 19.47 -3.50 24.53
C ARG A 115 20.42 -2.80 23.56
N GLY A 116 21.71 -2.83 23.84
CA GLY A 116 22.75 -2.30 22.96
C GLY A 116 22.73 -2.98 21.59
N THR A 117 22.68 -4.31 21.58
CA THR A 117 22.55 -5.10 20.35
C THR A 117 21.28 -4.75 19.58
N ILE A 118 20.12 -4.70 20.25
CA ILE A 118 18.84 -4.35 19.62
C ILE A 118 18.88 -2.95 19.01
N ARG A 119 19.46 -1.97 19.71
CA ARG A 119 19.57 -0.58 19.25
C ARG A 119 20.40 -0.46 17.97
N GLU A 120 21.37 -1.34 17.79
CA GLU A 120 22.22 -1.38 16.58
C GLU A 120 21.59 -2.17 15.44
N LEU A 121 20.54 -2.98 15.71
CA LEU A 121 19.80 -3.69 14.69
C LEU A 121 18.81 -2.76 14.00
N ASP A 122 19.24 -2.19 12.88
CA ASP A 122 18.35 -1.50 11.95
C ASP A 122 17.53 -2.52 11.15
N LEU A 123 16.40 -2.93 11.72
CA LEU A 123 15.45 -3.84 11.09
C LEU A 123 14.67 -3.09 10.00
N GLN A 124 15.33 -2.89 8.85
CA GLN A 124 14.78 -2.28 7.62
C GLN A 124 13.73 -3.17 6.94
N ALA A 125 12.81 -3.76 7.71
CA ALA A 125 11.84 -4.74 7.25
C ALA A 125 10.82 -4.13 6.28
N GLU A 126 10.38 -2.88 6.50
CA GLU A 126 9.45 -2.22 5.57
C GLU A 126 10.11 -2.02 4.20
N TYR A 127 11.35 -1.55 4.20
CA TYR A 127 12.13 -1.34 2.98
C TYR A 127 12.46 -2.67 2.27
N PHE A 128 12.83 -3.70 3.02
CA PHE A 128 13.03 -5.06 2.48
C PHE A 128 11.78 -5.55 1.77
N TRP A 129 10.63 -5.48 2.44
CA TRP A 129 9.36 -5.92 1.90
C TRP A 129 8.99 -5.13 0.64
N PHE A 130 9.19 -3.81 0.67
CA PHE A 130 8.97 -2.96 -0.48
C PHE A 130 9.81 -3.40 -1.67
N ILE A 131 11.11 -3.65 -1.49
CA ILE A 131 11.98 -4.08 -2.60
C ILE A 131 11.54 -5.44 -3.19
N HIS A 132 11.29 -6.43 -2.34
CA HIS A 132 11.12 -7.82 -2.79
C HIS A 132 9.69 -8.16 -3.20
N ARG A 133 8.69 -7.50 -2.61
CA ARG A 133 7.26 -7.80 -2.85
C ARG A 133 6.49 -6.55 -3.26
N GLY A 134 6.70 -5.45 -2.56
CA GLY A 134 5.99 -4.19 -2.81
C GLY A 134 6.27 -3.59 -4.18
N MET A 135 7.48 -3.71 -4.72
CA MET A 135 7.90 -3.11 -5.98
C MET A 135 7.24 -3.80 -7.16
N LEU A 136 7.10 -5.12 -7.13
CA LEU A 136 6.34 -5.85 -8.14
C LEU A 136 4.86 -5.49 -8.11
N LEU A 137 4.28 -5.36 -6.91
CA LEU A 137 2.91 -4.87 -6.76
C LEU A 137 2.77 -3.44 -7.29
N PHE A 138 3.72 -2.56 -6.97
CA PHE A 138 3.75 -1.19 -7.43
C PHE A 138 3.84 -1.11 -8.96
N ILE A 139 4.72 -1.89 -9.59
CA ILE A 139 4.85 -1.98 -11.05
C ILE A 139 3.60 -2.61 -11.67
N ALA A 140 3.01 -3.65 -11.09
CA ALA A 140 1.80 -4.25 -11.62
C ALA A 140 0.61 -3.27 -11.58
N LEU A 141 0.47 -2.53 -10.48
CA LEU A 141 -0.56 -1.52 -10.31
C LEU A 141 -0.30 -0.33 -11.23
N TRP A 142 0.82 0.36 -11.07
CA TRP A 142 1.14 1.59 -11.80
C TRP A 142 1.62 1.39 -13.24
N GLY A 143 2.11 0.22 -13.61
CA GLY A 143 2.59 -0.08 -14.96
C GLY A 143 1.46 -0.55 -15.87
N LEU A 144 0.64 -1.51 -15.42
CA LEU A 144 -0.39 -2.08 -16.29
C LEU A 144 -1.58 -1.14 -16.47
N VAL A 145 -2.07 -0.52 -15.39
CA VAL A 145 -3.31 0.27 -15.45
C VAL A 145 -3.19 1.47 -16.39
N PRO A 146 -2.11 2.29 -16.36
CA PRO A 146 -1.94 3.39 -17.29
C PRO A 146 -1.66 2.93 -18.73
N VAL A 147 -0.93 1.82 -18.91
CA VAL A 147 -0.63 1.26 -20.25
C VAL A 147 -1.90 0.86 -21.00
N TRP A 148 -2.97 0.44 -20.30
CA TRP A 148 -4.24 0.13 -20.95
C TRP A 148 -5.18 1.33 -21.04
N ILE A 149 -5.24 2.16 -19.99
CA ILE A 149 -6.17 3.30 -19.95
C ILE A 149 -5.73 4.42 -20.90
N ILE A 150 -4.44 4.75 -20.96
CA ILE A 150 -3.95 5.88 -21.77
C ILE A 150 -4.22 5.66 -23.28
N PRO A 151 -3.88 4.52 -23.91
CA PRO A 151 -4.17 4.30 -25.33
C PRO A 151 -5.67 4.27 -25.64
N LEU A 152 -6.49 3.68 -24.76
CA LEU A 152 -7.94 3.66 -24.93
C LEU A 152 -8.54 5.07 -24.89
N THR A 153 -8.05 5.93 -24.01
CA THR A 153 -8.48 7.33 -23.96
C THR A 153 -8.02 8.14 -25.16
N ILE A 154 -6.77 7.98 -25.60
CA ILE A 154 -6.25 8.62 -26.82
C ILE A 154 -7.07 8.18 -28.04
N LYS A 155 -7.31 6.87 -28.20
CA LYS A 155 -8.13 6.32 -29.29
C LYS A 155 -9.55 6.88 -29.27
N GLY A 156 -10.16 7.00 -28.08
CA GLY A 156 -11.49 7.60 -27.92
C GLY A 156 -11.54 9.08 -28.33
N ILE A 157 -10.54 9.87 -27.93
CA ILE A 157 -10.42 11.30 -28.31
C ILE A 157 -10.21 11.44 -29.81
N LEU A 158 -9.32 10.63 -30.40
CA LEU A 158 -9.06 10.62 -31.84
C LEU A 158 -10.32 10.22 -32.64
N TRP A 159 -11.06 9.22 -32.16
CA TRP A 159 -12.32 8.80 -32.81
C TRP A 159 -13.37 9.91 -32.77
N GLN A 160 -13.51 10.64 -31.66
CA GLN A 160 -14.41 11.80 -31.58
C GLN A 160 -14.05 12.92 -32.56
N ARG A 161 -12.77 13.05 -32.92
CA ARG A 161 -12.30 14.00 -33.93
C ARG A 161 -12.42 13.48 -35.37
N SER A 162 -12.77 12.22 -35.57
CA SER A 162 -12.84 11.60 -36.89
C SER A 162 -14.05 12.10 -37.71
N PRO A 163 -13.92 12.16 -39.05
CA PRO A 163 -15.04 12.55 -39.92
C PRO A 163 -16.24 11.59 -39.78
N ALA A 164 -16.00 10.28 -39.60
CA ALA A 164 -17.04 9.29 -39.40
C ALA A 164 -17.92 9.57 -38.17
N TYR A 165 -17.30 10.00 -37.06
CA TYR A 165 -18.05 10.38 -35.86
C TYR A 165 -18.95 11.61 -36.09
N ARG A 166 -18.44 12.62 -36.84
CA ARG A 166 -19.24 13.80 -37.19
C ARG A 166 -20.45 13.44 -38.06
N GLU A 167 -20.28 12.52 -38.99
CA GLU A 167 -21.37 12.04 -39.84
C GLU A 167 -22.42 11.24 -39.04
N TYR A 168 -21.96 10.35 -38.15
CA TYR A 168 -22.83 9.64 -37.21
C TYR A 168 -23.68 10.59 -36.35
N MET A 169 -23.07 11.65 -35.82
CA MET A 169 -23.78 12.65 -35.00
C MET A 169 -24.82 13.45 -35.81
N LYS A 170 -24.55 13.76 -37.08
CA LYS A 170 -25.54 14.42 -37.96
C LYS A 170 -26.79 13.55 -38.15
N LYS A 171 -26.60 12.26 -38.47
CA LYS A 171 -27.70 11.30 -38.65
C LYS A 171 -28.56 11.17 -37.38
N GLN A 172 -27.93 11.13 -36.21
CA GLN A 172 -28.64 11.11 -34.92
C GLN A 172 -29.48 12.38 -34.70
N LEU A 173 -28.95 13.55 -35.04
CA LEU A 173 -29.66 14.83 -34.90
C LEU A 173 -30.87 14.91 -35.84
N GLU A 174 -30.71 14.45 -37.08
CA GLU A 174 -31.80 14.39 -38.07
C GLU A 174 -32.91 13.44 -37.62
N ALA A 175 -32.56 12.26 -37.11
CA ALA A 175 -33.52 11.31 -36.55
C ALA A 175 -34.31 11.91 -35.37
N GLN A 176 -33.63 12.65 -34.47
CA GLN A 176 -34.31 13.34 -33.37
C GLN A 176 -35.25 14.44 -33.85
N ARG A 177 -34.83 15.26 -34.82
CA ARG A 177 -35.71 16.28 -35.42
C ARG A 177 -36.95 15.65 -36.06
N ALA A 178 -36.77 14.56 -36.81
CA ALA A 178 -37.89 13.85 -37.43
C ALA A 178 -38.90 13.30 -36.40
N LEU A 179 -38.44 12.87 -35.23
CA LEU A 179 -39.31 12.47 -34.12
C LEU A 179 -40.03 13.66 -33.48
N PHE A 180 -39.35 14.79 -33.32
CA PHE A 180 -39.95 16.00 -32.75
C PHE A 180 -41.06 16.57 -33.65
N TYR A 181 -40.84 16.63 -34.97
CA TYR A 181 -41.85 17.08 -35.93
C TYR A 181 -43.03 16.12 -36.12
N ARG A 182 -42.98 14.90 -35.55
CA ARG A 182 -44.10 13.97 -35.52
C ARG A 182 -45.01 14.13 -34.31
N GLN A 183 -44.64 14.94 -33.32
CA GLN A 183 -45.57 15.26 -32.24
C GLN A 183 -46.64 16.21 -32.78
N PRO A 184 -47.93 15.83 -32.76
CA PRO A 184 -48.99 16.74 -33.14
C PRO A 184 -48.95 17.96 -32.20
N PRO A 185 -49.28 19.16 -32.68
CA PRO A 185 -49.34 20.34 -31.82
C PRO A 185 -50.24 19.99 -30.63
N GLU A 186 -49.73 20.17 -29.41
CA GLU A 186 -50.57 20.18 -28.22
C GLU A 186 -51.71 21.13 -28.53
N LYS A 187 -52.94 20.60 -28.56
CA LYS A 187 -54.13 21.43 -28.73
C LYS A 187 -54.06 22.42 -27.58
N GLU A 188 -53.75 23.68 -27.87
CA GLU A 188 -53.95 24.77 -26.92
C GLU A 188 -55.42 24.67 -26.50
N GLU A 189 -55.66 24.13 -25.31
CA GLU A 189 -56.98 24.17 -24.71
C GLU A 189 -57.33 25.64 -24.57
N GLU A 190 -58.11 26.10 -25.54
CA GLU A 190 -58.83 27.33 -25.63
C GLU A 190 -59.58 27.54 -24.31
N LYS A 191 -58.90 28.14 -23.32
CA LYS A 191 -59.51 28.70 -22.12
C LYS A 191 -60.23 30.00 -22.50
N ASP A 192 -61.13 29.89 -23.45
CA ASP A 192 -62.19 30.85 -23.67
C ASP A 192 -63.43 30.30 -22.96
N ASN A 193 -63.40 30.30 -21.63
CA ASN A 193 -64.58 30.02 -20.82
C ASN A 193 -64.94 31.27 -20.03
N LYS A 194 -65.79 32.05 -20.70
CA LYS A 194 -66.94 32.79 -20.17
C LYS A 194 -66.64 33.95 -19.22
N LYS A 195 -66.72 35.14 -19.83
CA LYS A 195 -67.54 36.23 -19.31
C LYS A 195 -68.93 35.70 -18.92
N GLU A 196 -69.27 35.82 -17.64
CA GLU A 196 -70.57 36.27 -17.14
C GLU A 196 -70.35 37.02 -15.82
#